data_AF-A0A645FK25-F1
#
_entry.id   AF-A0A645FK25-F1
#
_cell.length_a   1.000
_cell.length_b   1.000
_cell.length_c   1.000
_cell.angle_alpha   90.00
_cell.angle_beta   90.00
_cell.angle_gamma   90.00
#
_symmetry.space_group_name_H-M   'P 1'
#
loop_
_entity.id
_entity.type
_entity.pdbx_description
1 polymer ?
#
loop_
_entity_poly.entity_id
_entity_poly.type
_entity_poly.pdbx_seq_one_letter_code
_entity_poly.pdbx_strand_id
1 'polypeptide(L)'
;MFVLRAKAKLSDATNDFAIYGLAGASAPSGVAPWTATTDGDASIVQLYPADGQPRALCIAPAGAAAPEGKPLSEALWQLSEVRSGVATLTQPIFETFVPQMVNYESVGGVNFKKGCYPGQEVVARSQFRGTLKRRAYLVHADQALSVGQEVFSAEDLEQATGTVVQAAAAPQGGWDAIVSMQIASSTRDDLFAHAALAEGQSADTGKGIALQTLPLPYELLADI
;
A
#
# COMPACT_ATOMS: atom_id res chain seq x y z
N MET A 1 -25.11 -7.60 8.14
CA MET A 1 -25.38 -8.19 6.81
C MET A 1 -26.27 -7.22 6.05
N PHE A 2 -25.80 -6.66 4.92
CA PHE A 2 -26.57 -5.69 4.13
C PHE A 2 -27.72 -6.38 3.40
N VAL A 3 -28.91 -5.77 3.37
CA VAL A 3 -30.01 -6.20 2.50
C VAL A 3 -29.77 -5.61 1.12
N LEU A 4 -29.04 -6.35 0.28
CA LEU A 4 -28.78 -5.97 -1.11
C LEU A 4 -30.07 -6.09 -1.93
N ARG A 5 -30.67 -4.96 -2.31
CA ARG A 5 -31.70 -4.90 -3.37
C ARG A 5 -31.09 -4.94 -4.78
N ALA A 6 -29.76 -4.99 -4.88
CA ALA A 6 -29.05 -5.08 -6.14
C ALA A 6 -29.33 -6.43 -6.80
N LYS A 7 -29.71 -6.41 -8.07
CA LYS A 7 -29.82 -7.61 -8.91
C LYS A 7 -28.41 -8.05 -9.34
N ALA A 8 -27.65 -8.60 -8.41
CA ALA A 8 -26.28 -9.03 -8.64
C ALA A 8 -26.04 -10.42 -8.03
N LYS A 9 -25.16 -11.19 -8.67
CA LYS A 9 -24.61 -12.45 -8.14
C LYS A 9 -23.10 -12.31 -8.09
N LEU A 10 -22.52 -12.63 -6.93
CA LEU A 10 -21.08 -12.74 -6.76
C LEU A 10 -20.72 -14.22 -6.78
N SER A 11 -19.65 -14.57 -7.48
CA SER A 11 -19.06 -15.91 -7.47
C SER A 11 -17.55 -15.78 -7.37
N ASP A 12 -16.92 -16.81 -6.83
CA ASP A 12 -15.48 -16.94 -6.86
C ASP A 12 -15.03 -17.26 -8.29
N ALA A 13 -14.15 -16.43 -8.84
CA ALA A 13 -13.60 -16.55 -10.19
C ALA A 13 -12.11 -16.92 -10.18
N THR A 14 -11.56 -17.35 -9.03
CA THR A 14 -10.13 -17.65 -8.86
C THR A 14 -9.63 -18.67 -9.88
N ASN A 15 -10.45 -19.65 -10.25
CA ASN A 15 -10.08 -20.68 -11.24
C ASN A 15 -10.41 -20.30 -12.69
N ASP A 16 -11.11 -19.19 -12.91
CA ASP A 16 -11.55 -18.75 -14.23
C ASP A 16 -10.49 -17.89 -14.93
N PHE A 17 -9.53 -17.35 -14.18
CA PHE A 17 -8.53 -16.40 -14.67
C PHE A 17 -7.10 -16.76 -14.22
N ALA A 18 -6.15 -16.51 -15.10
CA ALA A 18 -4.73 -16.38 -14.76
C ALA A 18 -4.37 -14.90 -14.64
N ILE A 19 -3.64 -14.54 -13.57
CA ILE A 19 -3.21 -13.16 -13.32
C ILE A 19 -1.70 -13.08 -13.40
N TYR A 20 -1.19 -12.15 -14.21
CA TYR A 20 0.23 -11.90 -14.41
C TYR A 20 0.58 -10.46 -14.04
N GLY A 21 1.70 -10.28 -13.35
CA GLY A 21 2.31 -8.97 -13.15
C GLY A 21 3.18 -8.59 -14.34
N LEU A 22 2.90 -7.43 -14.94
CA LEU A 22 3.70 -6.83 -16.01
C LEU A 22 4.51 -5.67 -15.43
N ALA A 23 5.79 -5.59 -15.75
CA ALA A 23 6.67 -4.50 -15.30
C ALA A 23 7.64 -4.07 -16.41
N GLY A 24 8.08 -2.81 -16.36
CA GLY A 24 9.03 -2.26 -17.31
C GLY A 24 8.50 -2.34 -18.74
N ALA A 25 9.33 -2.81 -19.68
CA ALA A 25 8.96 -2.88 -21.10
C ALA A 25 7.77 -3.80 -21.40
N SER A 26 7.42 -4.74 -20.51
CA SER A 26 6.24 -5.60 -20.66
C SER A 26 4.94 -4.92 -20.22
N ALA A 27 4.99 -3.79 -19.50
CA ALA A 27 3.81 -3.03 -19.12
C ALA A 27 3.55 -1.88 -20.11
N PRO A 28 2.28 -1.51 -20.36
CA PRO A 28 1.98 -0.32 -21.16
C PRO A 28 2.63 0.94 -20.58
N SER A 29 3.29 1.72 -21.44
CA SER A 29 3.91 2.98 -21.08
C SER A 29 2.99 4.17 -21.38
N GLY A 30 3.04 5.22 -20.56
CA GLY A 30 2.28 6.46 -20.80
C GLY A 30 0.77 6.34 -20.52
N VAL A 31 0.33 5.22 -19.96
CA VAL A 31 -1.05 5.01 -19.52
C VAL A 31 -1.19 5.45 -18.06
N ALA A 32 -2.26 6.17 -17.74
CA ALA A 32 -2.51 6.60 -16.37
C ALA A 32 -2.83 5.41 -15.45
N PRO A 33 -2.40 5.41 -14.18
CA PRO A 33 -2.79 4.38 -13.22
C PRO A 33 -4.30 4.21 -13.12
N TRP A 34 -4.73 2.99 -12.78
CA TRP A 34 -6.13 2.56 -12.70
C TRP A 34 -6.92 2.58 -14.01
N THR A 35 -6.26 2.85 -15.14
CA THR A 35 -6.86 2.67 -16.46
C THR A 35 -6.94 1.18 -16.76
N ALA A 36 -8.14 0.72 -17.13
CA ALA A 36 -8.35 -0.62 -17.65
C ALA A 36 -8.46 -0.59 -19.17
N THR A 37 -7.68 -1.42 -19.85
CA THR A 37 -7.75 -1.65 -21.30
C THR A 37 -7.93 -3.14 -21.58
N THR A 38 -8.17 -3.49 -22.83
CA THR A 38 -8.28 -4.87 -23.29
C THR A 38 -7.22 -5.16 -24.34
N ASP A 39 -6.62 -6.35 -24.27
CA ASP A 39 -5.73 -6.89 -25.30
C ASP A 39 -6.16 -8.34 -25.61
N GLY A 40 -6.82 -8.52 -26.75
CA GLY A 40 -7.56 -9.75 -27.03
C GLY A 40 -8.61 -10.04 -25.95
N ASP A 41 -8.56 -11.24 -25.36
CA ASP A 41 -9.43 -11.67 -24.26
C ASP A 41 -8.88 -11.30 -22.87
N ALA A 42 -7.72 -10.66 -22.80
CA ALA A 42 -7.13 -10.23 -21.54
C ALA A 42 -7.56 -8.80 -21.18
N SER A 43 -7.77 -8.56 -19.89
CA SER A 43 -7.90 -7.22 -19.32
C SER A 43 -6.56 -6.77 -18.76
N ILE A 44 -6.12 -5.58 -19.13
CA ILE A 44 -4.90 -4.96 -18.60
C ILE A 44 -5.30 -3.82 -17.68
N VAL A 45 -4.88 -3.88 -16.42
CA VAL A 45 -5.11 -2.81 -15.43
C VAL A 45 -3.78 -2.14 -15.12
N GLN A 46 -3.65 -0.89 -15.53
CA GLN A 46 -2.46 -0.09 -15.24
C GLN A 46 -2.36 0.17 -13.74
N LEU A 47 -1.19 -0.04 -13.15
CA LEU A 47 -0.89 0.25 -11.75
C LEU A 47 -0.02 1.50 -11.62
N TYR A 48 0.12 2.01 -10.41
CA TYR A 48 1.14 3.01 -10.10
C TYR A 48 2.53 2.47 -10.39
N PRO A 49 3.42 3.29 -11.00
CA PRO A 49 4.79 2.88 -11.26
C PRO A 49 5.57 2.69 -9.96
N ALA A 50 6.65 1.92 -10.02
CA ALA A 50 7.59 1.75 -8.92
C ALA A 50 8.99 2.07 -9.43
N ASP A 51 9.73 2.94 -8.73
CA ASP A 51 11.07 3.40 -9.15
C ASP A 51 11.12 3.88 -10.62
N GLY A 52 10.04 4.56 -11.07
CA GLY A 52 9.89 5.04 -12.45
C GLY A 52 9.57 3.95 -13.49
N GLN A 53 9.47 2.69 -13.09
CA GLN A 53 9.11 1.59 -13.98
C GLN A 53 7.58 1.44 -14.07
N PRO A 54 6.99 1.38 -15.28
CA PRO A 54 5.57 1.12 -15.44
C PRO A 54 5.21 -0.29 -14.96
N ARG A 55 3.99 -0.44 -14.45
CA ARG A 55 3.46 -1.72 -13.94
C ARG A 55 2.00 -1.89 -14.34
N ALA A 56 1.59 -3.14 -14.57
CA ALA A 56 0.20 -3.48 -14.83
C ALA A 56 -0.12 -4.89 -14.36
N LEU A 57 -1.40 -5.17 -14.14
CA LEU A 57 -1.91 -6.54 -14.05
C LEU A 57 -2.49 -6.94 -15.40
N CYS A 58 -2.10 -8.12 -15.89
CA CYS A 58 -2.78 -8.79 -17.00
C CYS A 58 -3.65 -9.90 -16.44
N ILE A 59 -4.96 -9.80 -16.69
CA ILE A 59 -5.98 -10.74 -16.23
C ILE A 59 -6.51 -11.43 -17.48
N ALA A 60 -6.11 -12.69 -17.69
CA ALA A 60 -6.47 -13.48 -18.87
C ALA A 60 -7.30 -14.70 -18.45
N PRO A 61 -8.14 -15.27 -19.33
CA PRO A 61 -8.83 -16.53 -19.04
C PRO A 61 -7.85 -17.65 -18.63
N ALA A 62 -8.27 -18.51 -17.72
CA ALA A 62 -7.47 -19.66 -17.32
C ALA A 62 -7.09 -20.52 -18.53
N GLY A 63 -5.82 -20.91 -18.63
CA GLY A 63 -5.26 -21.65 -19.76
C GLY A 63 -4.81 -20.80 -20.96
N ALA A 64 -5.02 -19.48 -20.93
CA ALA A 64 -4.40 -18.58 -21.89
C ALA A 64 -2.86 -18.60 -21.77
N ALA A 65 -2.17 -18.34 -22.88
CA ALA A 65 -0.71 -18.23 -22.88
C ALA A 65 -0.26 -17.08 -21.96
N ALA A 66 0.87 -17.29 -21.28
CA ALA A 66 1.48 -16.24 -20.48
C ALA A 66 1.94 -15.08 -21.39
N PRO A 67 1.85 -13.81 -20.93
CA PRO A 67 2.37 -12.67 -21.67
C PRO A 67 3.85 -12.83 -22.02
N GLU A 68 4.26 -12.32 -23.18
CA GLU A 68 5.66 -12.33 -23.58
C GLU A 68 6.52 -11.44 -22.67
N GLY A 69 7.68 -11.94 -22.27
CA GLY A 69 8.61 -11.18 -21.44
C GLY A 69 9.57 -12.05 -20.67
N LYS A 70 10.56 -11.40 -20.05
CA LYS A 70 11.45 -12.07 -19.09
C LYS A 70 10.67 -12.33 -17.79
N PRO A 71 10.71 -13.54 -17.22
CA PRO A 71 10.09 -13.81 -15.93
C PRO A 71 10.59 -12.85 -14.85
N LEU A 72 9.65 -12.26 -14.12
CA LEU A 72 9.90 -11.46 -12.92
C LEU A 72 9.71 -12.36 -11.70
N SER A 73 10.70 -12.39 -10.80
CA SER A 73 10.53 -13.12 -9.54
C SER A 73 9.44 -12.48 -8.69
N GLU A 74 8.67 -13.29 -7.97
CA GLU A 74 7.65 -12.80 -7.05
C GLU A 74 8.21 -11.78 -6.03
N ALA A 75 9.40 -12.01 -5.49
CA ALA A 75 10.04 -11.07 -4.55
C ALA A 75 10.22 -9.66 -5.15
N LEU A 76 10.62 -9.56 -6.42
CA LEU A 76 10.74 -8.28 -7.12
C LEU A 76 9.37 -7.65 -7.40
N TRP A 77 8.34 -8.46 -7.67
CA TRP A 77 6.98 -7.95 -7.79
C TRP A 77 6.48 -7.39 -6.45
N GLN A 78 6.67 -8.11 -5.34
CA GLN A 78 6.28 -7.66 -4.00
C GLN A 78 7.04 -6.40 -3.58
N LEU A 79 8.33 -6.30 -3.90
CA LEU A 79 9.09 -5.07 -3.71
C LEU A 79 8.47 -3.92 -4.52
N SER A 80 8.12 -4.17 -5.78
CA SER A 80 7.50 -3.13 -6.61
C SER A 80 6.13 -2.68 -6.08
N GLU A 81 5.37 -3.57 -5.43
CA GLU A 81 4.12 -3.21 -4.74
C GLU A 81 4.40 -2.22 -3.61
N VAL A 82 5.38 -2.53 -2.75
CA VAL A 82 5.84 -1.61 -1.70
C VAL A 82 6.32 -0.30 -2.30
N ARG A 83 7.24 -0.34 -3.28
CA ARG A 83 7.89 0.82 -3.88
C ARG A 83 6.97 1.70 -4.72
N SER A 84 5.78 1.21 -5.07
CA SER A 84 4.72 2.04 -5.66
C SER A 84 4.08 3.00 -4.64
N GLY A 85 4.29 2.77 -3.34
CA GLY A 85 3.66 3.53 -2.27
C GLY A 85 2.15 3.32 -2.15
N VAL A 86 1.55 2.44 -2.93
CA VAL A 86 0.12 2.09 -2.85
C VAL A 86 -0.02 0.87 -1.94
N ALA A 87 -0.49 1.10 -0.72
CA ALA A 87 -0.60 0.03 0.27
C ALA A 87 -1.59 -1.07 -0.15
N THR A 88 -1.22 -2.32 0.06
CA THR A 88 -2.14 -3.46 0.06
C THR A 88 -2.34 -3.94 1.49
N LEU A 89 -3.60 -3.89 1.98
CA LEU A 89 -3.92 -4.27 3.35
C LEU A 89 -4.04 -5.79 3.48
N THR A 90 -3.47 -6.34 4.55
CA THR A 90 -3.55 -7.77 4.88
C THR A 90 -4.14 -7.96 6.28
N GLN A 91 -4.46 -9.21 6.64
CA GLN A 91 -5.21 -9.55 7.85
C GLN A 91 -4.69 -8.93 9.17
N PRO A 92 -3.36 -8.83 9.43
CA PRO A 92 -2.87 -8.32 10.72
C PRO A 92 -3.26 -6.86 11.04
N ILE A 93 -3.62 -6.09 10.01
CA ILE A 93 -3.95 -4.65 10.10
C ILE A 93 -5.37 -4.37 9.60
N PHE A 94 -6.22 -5.40 9.55
CA PHE A 94 -7.61 -5.27 9.16
C PHE A 94 -8.32 -4.23 10.03
N GLU A 95 -9.15 -3.38 9.41
CA GLU A 95 -9.91 -2.30 10.09
C GLU A 95 -9.07 -1.26 10.87
N THR A 96 -7.75 -1.25 10.72
CA THR A 96 -6.87 -0.35 11.49
C THR A 96 -6.83 1.09 10.94
N PHE A 97 -7.08 1.26 9.63
CA PHE A 97 -6.85 2.52 8.93
C PHE A 97 -8.10 3.05 8.25
N VAL A 98 -8.29 4.38 8.30
CA VAL A 98 -9.13 5.07 7.31
C VAL A 98 -8.31 5.33 6.03
N PRO A 99 -8.94 5.47 4.85
CA PRO A 99 -8.23 5.57 3.57
C PRO A 99 -7.12 6.63 3.54
N GLN A 100 -7.32 7.78 4.20
CA GLN A 100 -6.34 8.85 4.22
C GLN A 100 -5.06 8.53 5.01
N MET A 101 -5.13 7.61 5.97
CA MET A 101 -3.96 7.18 6.73
C MET A 101 -2.98 6.35 5.87
N VAL A 102 -3.45 5.86 4.72
CA VAL A 102 -2.67 5.08 3.74
C VAL A 102 -2.65 5.73 2.35
N ASN A 103 -2.93 7.05 2.28
CA ASN A 103 -2.87 7.89 1.08
C ASN A 103 -3.82 7.48 -0.07
N TYR A 104 -4.87 6.68 0.19
CA TYR A 104 -5.77 6.23 -0.88
C TYR A 104 -6.48 7.38 -1.58
N GLU A 105 -6.73 8.50 -0.91
CA GLU A 105 -7.23 9.72 -1.54
C GLU A 105 -6.26 10.30 -2.56
N SER A 106 -4.95 10.25 -2.27
CA SER A 106 -3.90 10.77 -3.14
C SER A 106 -3.67 9.91 -4.36
N VAL A 107 -3.98 8.61 -4.26
CA VAL A 107 -3.85 7.67 -5.38
C VAL A 107 -5.18 7.31 -6.05
N GLY A 108 -6.26 8.06 -5.80
CA GLY A 108 -7.54 7.90 -6.51
C GLY A 108 -8.45 6.77 -6.00
N GLY A 109 -8.14 6.17 -4.85
CA GLY A 109 -8.97 5.18 -4.15
C GLY A 109 -10.18 5.77 -3.42
N VAL A 110 -10.27 7.10 -3.27
CA VAL A 110 -11.42 7.80 -2.68
C VAL A 110 -11.97 8.84 -3.65
N ASN A 111 -13.28 8.77 -3.91
CA ASN A 111 -13.98 9.80 -4.67
C ASN A 111 -14.90 10.60 -3.74
N PHE A 112 -14.58 11.88 -3.50
CA PHE A 112 -15.39 12.76 -2.65
C PHE A 112 -16.59 13.39 -3.39
N LYS A 113 -16.70 13.18 -4.71
CA LYS A 113 -17.75 13.76 -5.58
C LYS A 113 -18.80 12.72 -6.00
N LYS A 114 -18.66 11.44 -5.63
CA LYS A 114 -19.66 10.39 -5.93
C LYS A 114 -20.82 10.40 -4.93
N GLY A 115 -21.89 9.69 -5.28
CA GLY A 115 -23.00 9.40 -4.37
C GLY A 115 -22.60 8.50 -3.19
N CYS A 116 -23.57 8.25 -2.30
CA CYS A 116 -23.25 7.73 -0.97
C CYS A 116 -22.67 6.30 -0.94
N TYR A 117 -21.71 6.03 -0.05
CA TYR A 117 -21.18 4.69 0.23
C TYR A 117 -20.98 4.44 1.75
N PRO A 118 -20.98 3.18 2.22
CA PRO A 118 -20.78 2.86 3.63
C PRO A 118 -19.47 3.42 4.19
N GLY A 119 -19.51 4.02 5.38
CA GLY A 119 -18.33 4.60 6.03
C GLY A 119 -17.92 5.99 5.53
N GLN A 120 -18.59 6.53 4.50
CA GLN A 120 -18.22 7.83 3.90
C GLN A 120 -18.21 8.99 4.89
N GLU A 121 -19.05 8.95 5.94
CA GLU A 121 -19.14 10.05 6.91
C GLU A 121 -17.84 10.19 7.70
N VAL A 122 -17.21 9.06 8.02
CA VAL A 122 -15.90 9.01 8.69
C VAL A 122 -14.81 9.47 7.73
N VAL A 123 -14.83 8.99 6.48
CA VAL A 123 -13.86 9.37 5.44
C VAL A 123 -13.96 10.87 5.13
N ALA A 124 -15.16 11.39 4.87
CA ALA A 124 -15.39 12.79 4.55
C ALA A 124 -15.10 13.72 5.74
N ARG A 125 -15.42 13.32 6.97
CA ARG A 125 -15.08 14.10 8.17
C ARG A 125 -13.57 14.24 8.31
N SER A 126 -12.83 13.17 8.06
CA SER A 126 -11.36 13.19 8.10
C SER A 126 -10.78 14.14 7.05
N GLN A 127 -11.43 14.25 5.88
CA GLN A 127 -11.02 15.17 4.82
C GLN A 127 -11.32 16.64 5.12
N PHE A 128 -12.56 16.97 5.52
CA PHE A 128 -13.07 18.35 5.53
C PHE A 128 -13.08 19.03 6.89
N ARG A 129 -12.94 18.25 7.97
CA ARG A 129 -13.07 18.75 9.36
C ARG A 129 -11.96 18.28 10.28
N GLY A 130 -11.16 17.31 9.85
CA GLY A 130 -10.03 16.79 10.60
C GLY A 130 -8.73 17.32 10.05
N THR A 131 -7.80 17.71 10.92
CA THR A 131 -6.40 17.78 10.54
C THR A 131 -5.93 16.34 10.31
N LEU A 132 -5.46 16.03 9.11
CA LEU A 132 -4.88 14.73 8.86
C LEU A 132 -3.59 14.62 9.68
N LYS A 133 -3.56 13.65 10.61
CA LYS A 133 -2.42 13.47 11.50
C LYS A 133 -1.47 12.37 11.05
N ARG A 134 -1.91 11.47 10.17
CA ARG A 134 -1.16 10.29 9.75
C ARG A 134 -1.26 10.11 8.24
N ARG A 135 -0.17 9.65 7.63
CA ARG A 135 -0.06 9.33 6.20
C ARG A 135 0.82 8.09 6.03
N ALA A 136 0.75 7.47 4.86
CA ALA A 136 1.69 6.42 4.48
C ALA A 136 3.00 7.02 3.95
N TYR A 137 4.11 6.42 4.35
CA TYR A 137 5.47 6.78 3.91
C TYR A 137 6.23 5.51 3.53
N LEU A 138 7.19 5.64 2.63
CA LEU A 138 8.13 4.58 2.34
C LEU A 138 9.30 4.64 3.32
N VAL A 139 9.75 3.48 3.76
CA VAL A 139 10.93 3.33 4.62
C VAL A 139 11.80 2.18 4.14
N HIS A 140 13.08 2.27 4.47
CA HIS A 140 14.07 1.21 4.36
C HIS A 140 14.54 0.78 5.75
N ALA A 141 14.88 -0.50 5.89
CA ALA A 141 15.48 -1.08 7.08
C ALA A 141 16.52 -2.15 6.69
N ASP A 142 17.61 -2.26 7.43
CA ASP A 142 18.64 -3.30 7.20
C ASP A 142 18.16 -4.71 7.59
N GLN A 143 17.03 -4.82 8.29
CA GLN A 143 16.48 -6.07 8.80
C GLN A 143 15.03 -6.29 8.34
N ALA A 144 14.57 -7.53 8.45
CA ALA A 144 13.22 -7.89 8.06
C ALA A 144 12.14 -7.16 8.86
N LEU A 145 11.17 -6.59 8.15
CA LEU A 145 9.98 -5.97 8.73
C LEU A 145 8.76 -6.86 8.52
N SER A 146 7.85 -6.83 9.48
CA SER A 146 6.59 -7.58 9.45
C SER A 146 5.40 -6.62 9.52
N VAL A 147 4.34 -6.93 8.77
CA VAL A 147 3.09 -6.18 8.83
C VAL A 147 2.53 -6.18 10.25
N GLY A 148 2.11 -5.01 10.72
CA GLY A 148 1.59 -4.80 12.07
C GLY A 148 2.66 -4.48 13.12
N GLN A 149 3.95 -4.48 12.78
CA GLN A 149 4.96 -3.90 13.68
C GLN A 149 4.67 -2.43 13.95
N GLU A 150 4.88 -2.02 15.19
CA GLU A 150 4.72 -0.64 15.62
C GLU A 150 6.01 0.13 15.36
N VAL A 151 5.88 1.41 15.06
CA VAL A 151 7.00 2.32 14.83
C VAL A 151 7.02 3.35 15.94
N PHE A 152 8.18 3.53 16.54
CA PHE A 152 8.43 4.48 17.64
C PHE A 152 9.49 5.49 17.24
N SER A 153 9.56 6.59 17.98
CA SER A 153 10.72 7.49 17.99
C SER A 153 11.51 7.29 19.27
N ALA A 154 12.82 7.54 19.26
CA ALA A 154 13.64 7.45 20.47
C ALA A 154 13.23 8.45 21.57
N GLU A 155 12.54 9.53 21.20
CA GLU A 155 11.95 10.51 22.14
C GLU A 155 10.72 9.99 22.90
N ASP A 156 9.98 9.02 22.35
CA ASP A 156 8.76 8.48 22.96
C ASP A 156 8.68 6.98 22.71
N LEU A 157 9.07 6.23 23.74
CA LEU A 157 9.10 4.77 23.73
C LEU A 157 7.77 4.17 24.21
N GLU A 158 6.83 4.98 24.71
CA GLU A 158 5.55 4.50 25.23
C GLU A 158 4.45 4.58 24.17
N GLN A 159 4.54 5.55 23.27
CA GLN A 159 3.53 5.78 22.24
C GLN A 159 4.05 5.52 20.82
N ALA A 160 3.47 4.51 20.16
CA ALA A 160 3.75 4.24 18.76
C ALA A 160 3.32 5.42 17.87
N THR A 161 4.24 5.91 17.05
CA THR A 161 3.96 6.90 16.02
C THR A 161 3.49 6.30 14.70
N GLY A 162 3.78 5.02 14.44
CA GLY A 162 3.47 4.37 13.17
C GLY A 162 3.15 2.89 13.27
N THR A 163 2.73 2.33 12.13
CA THR A 163 2.50 0.89 11.97
C THR A 163 2.96 0.48 10.57
N VAL A 164 3.72 -0.62 10.48
CA VAL A 164 4.14 -1.23 9.22
C VAL A 164 2.91 -1.82 8.52
N VAL A 165 2.62 -1.34 7.32
CA VAL A 165 1.43 -1.68 6.53
C VAL A 165 1.72 -2.81 5.54
N GLN A 166 2.87 -2.75 4.88
CA GLN A 166 3.32 -3.72 3.89
C GLN A 166 4.84 -3.68 3.84
N ALA A 167 5.50 -4.82 3.65
CA ALA A 167 6.96 -4.90 3.59
C ALA A 167 7.43 -5.97 2.60
N ALA A 168 8.61 -5.76 2.00
CA ALA A 168 9.23 -6.68 1.06
C ALA A 168 10.75 -6.58 1.13
N ALA A 169 11.44 -7.71 0.87
CA ALA A 169 12.90 -7.74 0.84
C ALA A 169 13.45 -6.93 -0.36
N ALA A 170 14.48 -6.12 -0.11
CA ALA A 170 15.14 -5.33 -1.14
C ALA A 170 16.35 -6.10 -1.76
N PRO A 171 16.53 -6.08 -3.09
CA PRO A 171 17.60 -6.82 -3.77
C PRO A 171 19.01 -6.43 -3.35
N GLN A 172 19.19 -5.16 -2.96
CA GLN A 172 20.44 -4.61 -2.46
C GLN A 172 20.73 -4.96 -0.99
N GLY A 173 19.86 -5.73 -0.33
CA GLY A 173 19.90 -6.02 1.10
C GLY A 173 18.85 -5.24 1.87
N GLY A 174 18.48 -5.73 3.05
CA GLY A 174 17.42 -5.13 3.87
C GLY A 174 16.02 -5.32 3.30
N TRP A 175 15.10 -4.50 3.81
CA TRP A 175 13.67 -4.52 3.50
C TRP A 175 13.15 -3.11 3.30
N ASP A 176 12.27 -2.96 2.32
CA ASP A 176 11.48 -1.76 2.15
C ASP A 176 10.07 -2.00 2.68
N ALA A 177 9.45 -0.94 3.21
CA ALA A 177 8.10 -1.01 3.72
C ALA A 177 7.30 0.26 3.49
N ILE A 178 5.98 0.11 3.47
CA ILE A 178 5.02 1.21 3.64
C ILE A 178 4.66 1.26 5.13
N VAL A 179 4.81 2.42 5.76
CA VAL A 179 4.43 2.67 7.16
C VAL A 179 3.39 3.78 7.20
N SER A 180 2.26 3.53 7.88
CA SER A 180 1.30 4.58 8.24
C SER A 180 1.72 5.20 9.56
N MET A 181 2.30 6.41 9.52
CA MET A 181 2.83 7.11 10.69
C MET A 181 2.30 8.54 10.81
N GLN A 182 2.50 9.13 11.98
CA GLN A 182 2.18 10.54 12.19
C GLN A 182 3.00 11.43 11.25
N ILE A 183 2.36 12.45 10.67
CA ILE A 183 3.03 13.39 9.75
C ILE A 183 4.22 14.07 10.44
N ALA A 184 4.05 14.45 11.71
CA ALA A 184 5.10 15.07 12.53
C ALA A 184 6.34 14.16 12.74
N SER A 185 6.19 12.84 12.59
CA SER A 185 7.29 11.90 12.74
C SER A 185 8.04 11.62 11.44
N SER A 186 7.47 11.97 10.28
CA SER A 186 8.04 11.63 8.96
C SER A 186 9.41 12.27 8.65
N THR A 187 9.76 13.34 9.34
CA THR A 187 11.05 14.05 9.18
C THR A 187 12.07 13.69 10.25
N ARG A 188 11.77 12.71 11.12
CA ARG A 188 12.67 12.27 12.18
C ARG A 188 13.69 11.27 11.63
N ASP A 189 14.86 11.26 12.25
CA ASP A 189 15.99 10.37 11.94
C ASP A 189 16.18 9.25 12.97
N ASP A 190 15.35 9.21 14.00
CA ASP A 190 15.43 8.29 15.14
C ASP A 190 14.27 7.26 15.16
N LEU A 191 13.62 7.05 14.02
CA LEU A 191 12.52 6.10 13.91
C LEU A 191 13.02 4.67 13.92
N PHE A 192 12.30 3.79 14.62
CA PHE A 192 12.58 2.36 14.60
C PHE A 192 11.29 1.54 14.70
N ALA A 193 11.26 0.40 14.02
CA ALA A 193 10.20 -0.59 14.14
C ALA A 193 10.48 -1.51 15.34
N HIS A 194 9.44 -1.88 16.05
CA HIS A 194 9.49 -2.81 17.18
C HIS A 194 8.30 -3.77 17.11
N ALA A 195 8.41 -4.92 17.77
CA ALA A 195 7.25 -5.79 17.96
C ALA A 195 6.12 -5.04 18.68
N ALA A 196 4.88 -5.33 18.32
CA ALA A 196 3.71 -4.72 18.96
C ALA A 196 3.75 -4.92 20.48
N LEU A 197 3.53 -3.85 21.21
CA LEU A 197 3.63 -3.84 22.67
C LEU A 197 2.26 -4.01 23.32
N ALA A 198 2.22 -4.73 24.44
CA ALA A 198 1.04 -4.77 25.30
C ALA A 198 0.94 -3.49 26.14
N GLU A 199 -0.25 -3.20 26.66
CA GLU A 199 -0.47 -2.05 27.53
C GLU A 199 0.49 -2.05 28.73
N GLY A 200 1.17 -0.92 28.96
CA GLY A 200 2.16 -0.76 30.03
C GLY A 200 3.58 -1.22 29.67
N GLN A 201 3.84 -1.64 28.43
CA GLN A 201 5.20 -1.88 27.94
C GLN A 201 5.74 -0.66 27.19
N SER A 202 7.06 -0.51 27.20
CA SER A 202 7.78 0.52 26.43
C SER A 202 8.72 -0.14 25.43
N ALA A 203 8.93 0.54 24.30
CA ALA A 203 9.83 0.11 23.26
C ALA A 203 11.29 0.14 23.76
N ASP A 204 12.10 -0.76 23.22
CA ASP A 204 13.53 -0.85 23.51
C ASP A 204 14.30 -0.56 22.22
N THR A 205 15.00 0.58 22.18
CA THR A 205 15.79 0.98 21.01
C THR A 205 16.87 -0.05 20.67
N GLY A 206 17.40 -0.79 21.66
CA GLY A 206 18.38 -1.86 21.45
C GLY A 206 17.80 -3.13 20.80
N LYS A 207 16.47 -3.27 20.76
CA LYS A 207 15.74 -4.34 20.06
C LYS A 207 14.97 -3.84 18.85
N GLY A 208 15.04 -2.54 18.59
CA GLY A 208 14.40 -1.88 17.45
C GLY A 208 15.15 -2.12 16.15
N ILE A 209 14.41 -2.05 15.05
CA ILE A 209 14.96 -2.04 13.70
C ILE A 209 14.91 -0.60 13.20
N ALA A 210 16.07 0.05 13.05
CA ALA A 210 16.15 1.42 12.57
C ALA A 210 15.49 1.58 11.19
N LEU A 211 14.78 2.69 11.00
CA LEU A 211 14.06 3.00 9.77
C LEU A 211 14.63 4.28 9.14
N GLN A 212 14.86 4.22 7.84
CA GLN A 212 15.18 5.39 7.02
C GLN A 212 14.00 5.72 6.11
N THR A 213 13.50 6.96 6.13
CA THR A 213 12.43 7.37 5.22
C THR A 213 12.92 7.52 3.78
N LEU A 214 12.05 7.17 2.84
CA LEU A 214 12.29 7.21 1.41
C LEU A 214 11.24 8.12 0.73
N PRO A 215 11.57 8.75 -0.41
CA PRO A 215 10.63 9.59 -1.13
C PRO A 215 9.45 8.76 -1.67
N LEU A 216 8.24 9.33 -1.61
CA LEU A 216 7.07 8.75 -2.26
C LEU A 216 7.16 8.93 -3.80
N PRO A 217 6.64 7.95 -4.59
CA PRO A 217 6.67 8.03 -6.05
C PRO A 217 5.51 8.85 -6.63
N TYR A 218 4.69 9.48 -5.79
CA TYR A 218 3.56 10.32 -6.17
C TYR A 218 3.42 11.51 -5.22
N GLU A 219 2.77 12.56 -5.69
CA GLU A 219 2.45 13.72 -4.85
C GLU A 219 1.29 13.42 -3.91
N LEU A 220 1.39 13.91 -2.68
CA LEU A 220 0.29 13.87 -1.73
C LEU A 220 -0.68 15.00 -2.04
N LEU A 221 -1.98 14.69 -2.08
CA LEU A 221 -3.00 15.74 -2.18
C LEU A 221 -2.97 16.59 -0.92
N ALA A 222 -3.02 17.92 -1.13
CA ALA A 222 -3.17 18.87 -0.04
C ALA A 222 -4.46 18.60 0.75
N ASP A 223 -4.40 18.86 2.04
CA ASP A 223 -5.59 18.88 2.88
C ASP A 223 -6.51 20.02 2.38
N ILE A 224 -7.82 19.73 2.27
CA ILE A 224 -8.84 20.66 1.73
C ILE A 224 -9.63 21.29 2.87
#